data_AF-A0A6P8XRV4-F1
#
_entry.id   AF-A0A6P8XRV4-F1
#
_cell.length_a   1.000
_cell.length_b   1.000
_cell.length_c   1.000
_cell.angle_alpha   90.00
_cell.angle_beta   90.00
_cell.angle_gamma   90.00
#
_symmetry.space_group_name_H-M   'P 1'
#
loop_
_entity.id
_entity.type
_entity.pdbx_description
1 polymer ?
#
loop_
_entity_poly.entity_id
_entity_poly.type
_entity_poly.pdbx_seq_one_letter_code
_entity_poly.pdbx_strand_id
1 'polypeptide(L)'
;MFRLGSIVRCIDALSVRRLMARSYGSALAAVLPNRSMPLEQKQSSKLDEDKLSSEKIIGRSYSEALELKMASAKEDAQEIVDEFTAEAKDKGKKAVEKGKAGKSAGGDGAKEPPKSPPAKPKAKEERFKSFEIYRWKPGDEPSMQTYRIDLNDCGAMVLDALIKIKNEMDATLTFRRSCREGICGSCAMNIDGINTLSCITAIDTNVGKPCRIYPLPHLYVKRDLVPDLSQFYDQYRSIQPWLQRKNLDREIGKAQYLQALEDRDKLDGLYECILCACCQTSCPSYWWNSEKYLGPAVLMQAFRWIIDSRDEASEHRLCQLIDPYKLYRCHTILNCTNTCPKNLNPAKAIISLKQMLAGMKKKPPPKMQTDQMFPTSG
;
A
#
# COMPACT_ATOMS: atom_id res chain seq x y z
N MET A 1 -21.33 -69.14 17.63
CA MET A 1 -20.65 -69.33 18.94
C MET A 1 -19.94 -68.03 19.31
N PHE A 2 -20.40 -67.38 20.39
CA PHE A 2 -19.73 -66.42 21.31
C PHE A 2 -18.88 -65.24 20.75
N ARG A 3 -19.35 -63.98 20.86
CA ARG A 3 -19.11 -62.94 21.93
C ARG A 3 -17.73 -62.23 21.77
N LEU A 4 -17.48 -60.92 21.94
CA LEU A 4 -18.10 -59.69 22.51
C LEU A 4 -17.60 -58.48 21.66
N GLY A 5 -18.33 -57.38 21.42
CA GLY A 5 -18.53 -56.19 22.28
C GLY A 5 -17.29 -55.26 22.32
N SER A 6 -17.30 -53.93 22.33
CA SER A 6 -18.29 -52.85 22.16
C SER A 6 -17.52 -51.51 22.32
N ILE A 7 -18.03 -50.40 21.76
CA ILE A 7 -17.97 -49.00 22.29
C ILE A 7 -16.72 -48.10 22.06
N VAL A 8 -16.90 -47.16 21.11
CA VAL A 8 -16.76 -45.68 21.15
C VAL A 8 -16.12 -45.00 22.38
N ARG A 9 -15.12 -44.10 22.18
CA ARG A 9 -15.19 -42.67 22.61
C ARG A 9 -13.98 -41.80 22.23
N CYS A 10 -14.32 -40.53 22.02
CA CYS A 10 -13.51 -39.33 21.79
C CYS A 10 -12.27 -39.19 22.68
N ILE A 11 -11.21 -38.58 22.13
CA ILE A 11 -10.16 -37.93 22.92
C ILE A 11 -9.89 -36.52 22.41
N ASP A 12 -9.88 -35.62 23.38
CA ASP A 12 -9.83 -34.18 23.39
C ASP A 12 -8.58 -33.51 22.80
N ALA A 13 -8.81 -32.26 22.37
CA ALA A 13 -7.87 -31.27 21.85
C ALA A 13 -6.88 -30.68 22.90
N LEU A 14 -6.45 -31.48 23.88
CA LEU A 14 -5.48 -31.08 24.91
C LEU A 14 -4.12 -31.80 24.82
N SER A 15 -3.94 -32.72 23.87
CA SER A 15 -2.71 -33.54 23.77
C SER A 15 -1.65 -33.02 22.79
N VAL A 16 -1.90 -31.95 22.03
CA VAL A 16 -0.91 -31.40 21.06
C VAL A 16 -0.08 -30.24 21.64
N ARG A 17 -0.40 -29.74 22.83
CA ARG A 17 0.33 -28.65 23.50
C ARG A 17 1.55 -29.09 24.33
N ARG A 18 1.95 -30.37 24.30
CA ARG A 18 3.05 -30.90 25.13
C ARG A 18 4.34 -31.29 24.39
N LEU A 19 4.51 -30.90 23.12
CA LEU A 19 5.67 -31.33 22.31
C LEU A 19 6.62 -30.21 21.84
N MET A 20 6.51 -28.98 22.35
CA MET A 20 7.46 -27.89 22.05
C MET A 20 7.82 -27.06 23.30
N ALA A 21 8.11 -27.74 24.41
CA ALA A 21 8.66 -27.11 25.61
C ALA A 21 9.72 -28.00 26.26
N ARG A 22 10.77 -28.31 25.50
CA ARG A 22 12.04 -28.88 26.00
C ARG A 22 13.21 -28.36 25.17
N SER A 23 13.57 -27.10 25.42
CA SER A 23 14.97 -26.66 25.45
C SER A 23 14.99 -25.32 26.16
N TYR A 24 15.94 -25.17 27.09
CA TYR A 24 16.13 -24.08 28.04
C TYR A 24 15.30 -24.14 29.33
N GLY A 25 15.81 -24.93 30.29
CA GLY A 25 15.90 -24.46 31.67
C GLY A 25 16.80 -23.21 31.72
N SER A 26 16.79 -22.34 32.72
CA SER A 26 16.56 -22.52 34.15
C SER A 26 16.27 -21.12 34.70
N ALA A 27 15.28 -20.99 35.58
CA ALA A 27 15.42 -20.40 36.91
C ALA A 27 14.05 -19.95 37.47
N LEU A 28 13.89 -20.16 38.77
CA LEU A 28 12.76 -19.78 39.63
C LEU A 28 11.52 -20.69 39.61
N ALA A 29 11.62 -21.78 40.36
CA ALA A 29 10.55 -22.17 41.26
C ALA A 29 10.83 -21.54 42.63
N ALA A 30 9.86 -20.83 43.21
CA ALA A 30 9.23 -21.23 44.47
C ALA A 30 8.41 -20.10 45.11
N VAL A 31 7.29 -20.53 45.70
CA VAL A 31 6.48 -19.89 46.75
C VAL A 31 5.39 -18.91 46.28
N LEU A 32 4.25 -19.49 45.91
CA LEU A 32 2.95 -18.93 46.29
C LEU A 32 2.69 -19.23 47.78
N PRO A 33 1.93 -18.38 48.47
CA PRO A 33 0.76 -18.91 49.15
C PRO A 33 -0.51 -18.08 48.89
N ASN A 34 -1.60 -18.82 48.71
CA ASN A 34 -2.98 -18.34 48.83
C ASN A 34 -3.25 -17.82 50.25
N ARG A 35 -3.82 -16.61 50.39
CA ARG A 35 -4.76 -16.28 51.49
C ARG A 35 -5.59 -15.03 51.18
N SER A 36 -6.91 -15.25 51.21
CA SER A 36 -8.01 -14.37 51.68
C SER A 36 -7.78 -12.85 51.79
N MET A 37 -8.67 -12.09 51.13
CA MET A 37 -8.88 -10.64 51.34
C MET A 37 -9.28 -10.30 52.79
N PRO A 38 -8.82 -9.15 53.28
CA PRO A 38 -9.75 -8.16 53.83
C PRO A 38 -9.49 -6.72 53.34
N LEU A 39 -10.46 -5.87 53.62
CA LEU A 39 -10.62 -4.46 53.23
C LEU A 39 -9.56 -3.49 53.80
N GLU A 40 -9.36 -2.41 53.01
CA GLU A 40 -9.04 -1.02 53.37
C GLU A 40 -7.61 -0.51 53.67
N GLN A 41 -7.29 0.55 52.89
CA GLN A 41 -6.54 1.78 53.18
C GLN A 41 -5.00 1.90 52.98
N LYS A 42 -4.69 2.81 52.04
CA LYS A 42 -3.53 3.73 51.93
C LYS A 42 -2.12 3.14 51.74
N GLN A 43 -1.63 3.24 50.50
CA GLN A 43 -0.25 3.68 50.16
C GLN A 43 -0.12 3.86 48.63
N SER A 44 -0.42 5.07 48.13
CA SER A 44 -0.05 5.48 46.76
C SER A 44 0.93 6.65 46.86
N SER A 45 2.22 6.40 46.65
CA SER A 45 3.21 7.44 46.31
C SER A 45 4.64 6.92 46.04
N LYS A 46 4.92 5.61 46.07
CA LYS A 46 6.29 5.08 45.82
C LYS A 46 6.45 4.16 44.61
N LEU A 47 5.37 3.82 43.88
CA LEU A 47 5.42 2.90 42.73
C LEU A 47 5.58 3.59 41.36
N ASP A 48 5.48 4.93 41.30
CA ASP A 48 5.53 5.67 40.04
C ASP A 48 6.93 6.22 39.69
N GLU A 49 7.80 6.47 40.68
CA GLU A 49 9.16 6.97 40.42
C GLU A 49 10.10 5.87 39.89
N ASP A 50 9.97 4.62 40.38
CA ASP A 50 10.81 3.50 39.95
C ASP A 50 10.47 3.00 38.53
N LYS A 51 9.21 3.15 38.09
CA LYS A 51 8.82 2.87 36.69
C LYS A 51 9.35 3.93 35.72
N LEU A 52 9.33 5.20 36.11
CA LEU A 52 9.84 6.29 35.29
C LEU A 52 11.38 6.25 35.15
N SER A 53 12.07 5.75 36.17
CA SER A 53 13.52 5.51 36.16
C SER A 53 13.90 4.35 35.22
N SER A 54 13.21 3.22 35.31
CA SER A 54 13.47 2.04 34.49
C SER A 54 13.11 2.25 33.01
N GLU A 55 12.03 2.97 32.68
CA GLU A 55 11.68 3.34 31.31
C GLU A 55 12.71 4.30 30.67
N LYS A 56 13.30 5.22 31.45
CA LYS A 56 14.39 6.10 31.00
C LYS A 56 15.70 5.34 30.73
N ILE A 57 16.01 4.33 31.54
CA ILE A 57 17.21 3.49 31.37
C ILE A 57 17.07 2.59 30.12
N ILE A 58 15.88 2.01 29.90
CA ILE A 58 15.60 1.22 28.70
C ILE A 58 15.60 2.10 27.44
N GLY A 59 15.08 3.33 27.52
CA GLY A 59 15.10 4.30 26.42
C GLY A 59 16.51 4.72 25.99
N ARG A 60 17.42 4.90 26.96
CA ARG A 60 18.84 5.22 26.68
C ARG A 60 19.60 4.05 26.05
N SER A 61 19.39 2.82 26.52
CA SER A 61 20.09 1.66 25.92
C SER A 61 19.59 1.36 24.50
N TYR A 62 18.31 1.66 24.20
CA TYR A 62 17.76 1.54 22.85
C TYR A 62 18.29 2.60 21.89
N SER A 63 18.47 3.86 22.34
CA SER A 63 19.03 4.92 21.50
C SER A 63 20.49 4.65 21.12
N GLU A 64 21.31 4.19 22.07
CA GLU A 64 22.73 3.87 21.82
C GLU A 64 22.86 2.65 20.88
N ALA A 65 22.03 1.62 21.07
CA ALA A 65 21.98 0.47 20.18
C ALA A 65 21.48 0.82 18.76
N LEU A 66 20.61 1.83 18.63
CA LEU A 66 20.13 2.32 17.34
C LEU A 66 21.24 3.12 16.63
N GLU A 67 21.97 3.96 17.34
CA GLU A 67 23.10 4.74 16.78
C GLU A 67 24.20 3.82 16.24
N LEU A 68 24.57 2.77 16.99
CA LEU A 68 25.54 1.77 16.55
C LEU A 68 25.08 1.00 15.30
N LYS A 69 23.79 0.62 15.22
CA LYS A 69 23.23 -0.05 14.03
C LYS A 69 23.12 0.90 12.83
N MET A 70 22.87 2.18 13.06
CA MET A 70 22.80 3.18 12.00
C MET A 70 24.18 3.59 11.48
N ALA A 71 25.23 3.51 12.30
CA ALA A 71 26.60 3.70 11.85
C ALA A 71 27.05 2.59 10.90
N SER A 72 26.85 1.32 11.29
CA SER A 72 27.15 0.17 10.44
C SER A 72 26.35 0.18 9.12
N ALA A 73 25.06 0.54 9.16
CA ALA A 73 24.25 0.64 7.94
C ALA A 73 24.68 1.77 6.98
N LYS A 74 25.41 2.78 7.46
CA LYS A 74 25.97 3.84 6.61
C LYS A 74 27.24 3.39 5.89
N GLU A 75 28.05 2.57 6.54
CA GLU A 75 29.26 1.97 5.95
C GLU A 75 28.88 1.00 4.83
N ASP A 76 27.92 0.11 5.09
CA ASP A 76 27.39 -0.83 4.09
C ASP A 76 26.77 -0.11 2.88
N ALA A 77 26.07 1.01 3.12
CA ALA A 77 25.46 1.81 2.05
C ALA A 77 26.50 2.54 1.20
N GLN A 78 27.63 2.96 1.79
CA GLN A 78 28.70 3.62 1.06
C GLN A 78 29.45 2.64 0.17
N GLU A 79 29.69 1.41 0.64
CA GLU A 79 30.34 0.35 -0.13
C GLU A 79 29.53 -0.02 -1.39
N ILE A 80 28.21 -0.12 -1.25
CA ILE A 80 27.29 -0.36 -2.39
C ILE A 80 27.32 0.80 -3.38
N VAL A 81 27.34 2.05 -2.90
CA VAL A 81 27.41 3.23 -3.78
C VAL A 81 28.72 3.22 -4.57
N ASP A 82 29.83 2.92 -3.91
CA ASP A 82 31.15 2.89 -4.53
C ASP A 82 31.23 1.80 -5.62
N GLU A 83 30.66 0.62 -5.37
CA GLU A 83 30.54 -0.49 -6.33
C GLU A 83 29.70 -0.11 -7.57
N PHE A 84 28.56 0.55 -7.38
CA PHE A 84 27.73 1.04 -8.49
C PHE A 84 28.41 2.14 -9.31
N THR A 85 29.17 3.04 -8.68
CA THR A 85 29.95 4.04 -9.42
C THR A 85 31.11 3.44 -10.20
N ALA A 86 31.68 2.32 -9.75
CA ALA A 86 32.70 1.58 -10.50
C ALA A 86 32.11 0.91 -11.76
N GLU A 87 30.95 0.26 -11.64
CA GLU A 87 30.25 -0.35 -12.78
C GLU A 87 29.79 0.69 -13.83
N ALA A 88 29.31 1.86 -13.38
CA ALA A 88 28.85 2.92 -14.28
C ALA A 88 30.00 3.51 -15.13
N LYS A 89 31.22 3.57 -14.59
CA LYS A 89 32.42 4.01 -15.32
C LYS A 89 32.86 2.99 -16.38
N ASP A 90 32.65 1.70 -16.18
CA ASP A 90 32.98 0.66 -17.17
C ASP A 90 31.97 0.64 -18.34
N LYS A 91 30.67 0.80 -18.04
CA LYS A 91 29.61 0.86 -19.06
C LYS A 91 29.65 2.14 -19.90
N GLY A 92 30.13 3.25 -19.33
CA GLY A 92 30.30 4.53 -20.05
C GLY A 92 31.39 4.51 -21.13
N LYS A 93 32.42 3.67 -21.01
CA LYS A 93 33.49 3.55 -22.02
C LYS A 93 33.08 2.76 -23.27
N LYS A 94 32.11 1.84 -23.16
CA LYS A 94 31.66 1.00 -24.30
C LYS A 94 30.60 1.65 -25.20
N ALA A 95 29.99 2.76 -24.77
CA ALA A 95 28.92 3.43 -25.52
C ALA A 95 29.42 4.47 -26.55
N VAL A 96 30.71 4.82 -26.54
CA VAL A 96 31.26 5.90 -27.40
C VAL A 96 31.74 5.40 -28.77
N GLU A 97 31.80 4.08 -29.02
CA GLU A 97 32.38 3.50 -30.25
C GLU A 97 31.37 3.06 -31.34
N LYS A 98 30.06 3.25 -31.15
CA LYS A 98 29.04 2.87 -32.16
C LYS A 98 28.09 4.01 -32.50
N GLY A 99 28.54 4.91 -33.37
CA GLY A 99 27.65 5.92 -33.94
C GLY A 99 28.33 6.85 -34.94
N LYS A 100 28.57 6.37 -36.17
CA LYS A 100 28.75 7.22 -37.39
C LYS A 100 28.81 6.39 -38.68
N ALA A 101 27.73 6.43 -39.47
CA ALA A 101 27.63 6.32 -40.95
C ALA A 101 26.15 5.98 -41.29
N GLY A 102 25.43 6.59 -42.24
CA GLY A 102 25.74 7.57 -43.27
C GLY A 102 24.45 8.15 -43.87
N LYS A 103 24.60 9.20 -44.69
CA LYS A 103 23.57 9.99 -45.40
C LYS A 103 23.46 9.57 -46.88
N SER A 104 22.35 10.02 -47.50
CA SER A 104 22.09 10.34 -48.94
C SER A 104 21.07 9.42 -49.64
N ALA A 105 20.33 9.78 -50.70
CA ALA A 105 19.78 11.01 -51.30
C ALA A 105 18.92 10.57 -52.53
N GLY A 106 17.88 11.35 -52.90
CA GLY A 106 17.13 11.38 -54.20
C GLY A 106 16.49 10.07 -54.71
N GLY A 107 15.44 10.00 -55.52
CA GLY A 107 14.57 10.94 -56.23
C GLY A 107 13.65 10.13 -57.17
N ASP A 108 12.60 10.80 -57.65
CA ASP A 108 11.72 10.52 -58.79
C ASP A 108 10.61 9.46 -58.74
N GLY A 109 9.44 9.93 -59.20
CA GLY A 109 8.16 9.26 -59.16
C GLY A 109 7.89 8.32 -60.33
N ALA A 110 7.00 7.37 -60.05
CA ALA A 110 6.35 6.54 -61.05
C ALA A 110 4.86 6.37 -60.70
N LYS A 111 4.02 6.44 -61.74
CA LYS A 111 2.56 6.45 -61.73
C LYS A 111 1.92 5.22 -61.05
N GLU A 112 0.88 5.47 -60.25
CA GLU A 112 -0.03 4.46 -59.71
C GLU A 112 -0.83 3.75 -60.82
N PRO A 113 -0.95 2.40 -60.79
CA PRO A 113 -1.92 1.66 -61.57
C PRO A 113 -3.32 1.67 -60.91
N PRO A 114 -4.40 1.42 -61.67
CA PRO A 114 -5.76 1.72 -61.24
C PRO A 114 -6.24 0.80 -60.11
N LYS A 115 -6.88 1.43 -59.12
CA LYS A 115 -7.49 0.78 -57.95
C LYS A 115 -8.63 -0.13 -58.39
N SER A 116 -8.51 -1.41 -58.04
CA SER A 116 -9.59 -2.40 -58.13
C SER A 116 -10.73 -2.03 -57.15
N PRO A 117 -11.98 -2.45 -57.43
CA PRO A 117 -13.12 -2.13 -56.57
C PRO A 117 -12.90 -2.66 -55.15
N PRO A 118 -13.40 -1.96 -54.10
CA PRO A 118 -13.22 -2.40 -52.73
C PRO A 118 -13.83 -3.78 -52.54
N ALA A 119 -12.98 -4.75 -52.23
CA ALA A 119 -13.41 -6.06 -51.80
C ALA A 119 -14.35 -5.91 -50.59
N LYS A 120 -15.45 -6.66 -50.60
CA LYS A 120 -16.35 -6.78 -49.44
C LYS A 120 -15.51 -6.98 -48.17
N PRO A 121 -15.81 -6.29 -47.05
CA PRO A 121 -14.99 -6.39 -45.85
C PRO A 121 -14.95 -7.87 -45.45
N LYS A 122 -13.74 -8.45 -45.50
CA LYS A 122 -13.51 -9.79 -44.97
C LYS A 122 -13.99 -9.76 -43.52
N ALA A 123 -14.88 -10.68 -43.15
CA ALA A 123 -15.29 -10.85 -41.76
C ALA A 123 -14.01 -10.93 -40.92
N LYS A 124 -13.88 -10.06 -39.91
CA LYS A 124 -12.72 -10.10 -39.02
C LYS A 124 -12.69 -11.48 -38.37
N GLU A 125 -11.54 -12.15 -38.45
CA GLU A 125 -11.36 -13.42 -37.74
C GLU A 125 -11.62 -13.21 -36.25
N GLU A 126 -12.46 -14.07 -35.66
CA GLU A 126 -12.85 -13.99 -34.26
C GLU A 126 -11.63 -14.19 -33.35
N ARG A 127 -11.45 -13.30 -32.37
CA ARG A 127 -10.27 -13.27 -31.50
C ARG A 127 -10.68 -13.55 -30.07
N PHE A 128 -10.96 -14.80 -29.77
CA PHE A 128 -11.37 -15.20 -28.43
C PHE A 128 -10.22 -15.16 -27.42
N LYS A 129 -10.37 -14.32 -26.39
CA LYS A 129 -9.49 -14.27 -25.21
C LYS A 129 -10.19 -14.92 -24.02
N SER A 130 -9.44 -15.72 -23.27
CA SER A 130 -9.91 -16.32 -22.01
C SER A 130 -9.63 -15.40 -20.82
N PHE A 131 -10.64 -15.19 -19.98
CA PHE A 131 -10.57 -14.51 -18.69
C PHE A 131 -10.87 -15.52 -17.58
N GLU A 132 -9.89 -15.77 -16.72
CA GLU A 132 -10.02 -16.63 -15.53
C GLU A 132 -10.29 -15.73 -14.33
N ILE A 133 -11.52 -15.76 -13.80
CA ILE A 133 -11.98 -14.82 -12.78
C ILE A 133 -12.29 -15.55 -11.49
N TYR A 134 -11.78 -15.04 -10.37
CA TYR A 134 -12.14 -15.49 -9.03
C TYR A 134 -13.63 -15.30 -8.75
N ARG A 135 -14.30 -16.37 -8.29
CA ARG A 135 -15.71 -16.41 -7.93
C ARG A 135 -15.87 -16.87 -6.49
N TRP A 136 -16.73 -16.18 -5.75
CA TRP A 136 -17.11 -16.59 -4.41
C TRP A 136 -18.39 -15.87 -3.95
N LYS A 137 -19.26 -16.58 -3.23
CA LYS A 137 -20.37 -16.00 -2.46
C LYS A 137 -20.41 -16.64 -1.08
N PRO A 138 -20.97 -15.96 -0.07
CA PRO A 138 -21.13 -16.55 1.26
C PRO A 138 -21.82 -17.92 1.20
N GLY A 139 -21.18 -18.94 1.77
CA GLY A 139 -21.66 -20.33 1.76
C GLY A 139 -20.98 -21.24 0.74
N ASP A 140 -20.25 -20.71 -0.23
CA ASP A 140 -19.57 -21.48 -1.27
C ASP A 140 -18.06 -21.62 -1.02
N GLU A 141 -17.43 -22.58 -1.68
CA GLU A 141 -15.97 -22.63 -1.83
C GLU A 141 -15.49 -21.69 -2.95
N PRO A 142 -14.37 -20.97 -2.76
CA PRO A 142 -13.80 -20.14 -3.82
C PRO A 142 -13.41 -20.97 -5.04
N SER A 143 -13.70 -20.46 -6.24
CA SER A 143 -13.34 -21.12 -7.50
C SER A 143 -12.89 -20.12 -8.55
N MET A 144 -12.24 -20.63 -9.61
CA MET A 144 -11.92 -19.87 -10.81
C MET A 144 -12.89 -20.24 -11.92
N GLN A 145 -13.54 -19.24 -12.52
CA GLN A 145 -14.42 -19.44 -13.66
C GLN A 145 -13.81 -18.81 -14.92
N THR A 146 -13.89 -19.52 -16.04
CA THR A 146 -13.34 -19.06 -17.32
C THR A 146 -14.45 -18.51 -18.20
N TYR A 147 -14.22 -17.33 -18.77
CA TYR A 147 -15.07 -16.70 -19.77
C TYR A 147 -14.27 -16.46 -21.04
N ARG A 148 -14.88 -16.66 -22.21
CA ARG A 148 -14.26 -16.41 -23.52
C ARG A 148 -14.95 -15.22 -24.16
N ILE A 149 -14.18 -14.18 -24.49
CA ILE A 149 -14.68 -12.96 -25.11
C ILE A 149 -14.00 -12.77 -26.46
N ASP A 150 -14.77 -12.48 -27.52
CA ASP A 150 -14.19 -11.98 -28.77
C ASP A 150 -13.71 -10.54 -28.60
N LEU A 151 -12.39 -10.33 -28.73
CA LEU A 151 -11.77 -9.01 -28.62
C LEU A 151 -12.19 -8.03 -29.74
N ASN A 152 -12.77 -8.52 -30.85
CA ASN A 152 -13.31 -7.64 -31.89
C ASN A 152 -14.60 -6.93 -31.45
N ASP A 153 -15.32 -7.50 -30.47
CA ASP A 153 -16.60 -7.01 -29.94
C ASP A 153 -16.47 -6.67 -28.43
N CYS A 154 -15.32 -6.16 -28.03
CA CYS A 154 -15.05 -5.74 -26.66
C CYS A 154 -14.22 -4.45 -26.67
N GLY A 155 -14.44 -3.60 -25.66
CA GLY A 155 -13.55 -2.47 -25.40
C GLY A 155 -12.13 -2.90 -25.06
N ALA A 156 -11.20 -1.94 -25.09
CA ALA A 156 -9.77 -2.23 -24.94
C ALA A 156 -9.33 -2.53 -23.50
N MET A 157 -10.13 -2.17 -22.50
CA MET A 157 -9.76 -2.25 -21.08
C MET A 157 -10.36 -3.50 -20.42
N VAL A 158 -9.70 -4.02 -19.39
CA VAL A 158 -10.20 -5.19 -18.64
C VAL A 158 -11.56 -4.92 -18.01
N LEU A 159 -11.86 -3.67 -17.63
CA LEU A 159 -13.21 -3.30 -17.16
C LEU A 159 -14.28 -3.51 -18.23
N ASP A 160 -13.97 -3.25 -19.51
CA ASP A 160 -14.92 -3.45 -20.61
C ASP A 160 -15.27 -4.93 -20.75
N ALA A 161 -14.26 -5.80 -20.65
CA ALA A 161 -14.45 -7.25 -20.61
C ALA A 161 -15.30 -7.71 -19.42
N LEU A 162 -15.05 -7.19 -18.21
CA LEU A 162 -15.84 -7.52 -17.01
C LEU A 162 -17.30 -7.09 -17.15
N ILE A 163 -17.56 -5.91 -17.74
CA ILE A 163 -18.92 -5.42 -18.00
C ILE A 163 -19.60 -6.28 -19.05
N LYS A 164 -18.91 -6.63 -20.14
CA LYS A 164 -19.44 -7.50 -21.20
C LYS A 164 -19.83 -8.88 -20.65
N ILE A 165 -18.93 -9.52 -19.88
CA ILE A 165 -19.24 -10.79 -19.20
C ILE A 165 -20.50 -10.65 -18.35
N LYS A 166 -20.58 -9.61 -17.52
CA LYS A 166 -21.73 -9.41 -16.65
C LYS A 166 -23.03 -9.21 -17.42
N ASN A 167 -23.00 -8.44 -18.50
CA ASN A 167 -24.21 -8.07 -19.23
C ASN A 167 -24.71 -9.18 -20.16
N GLU A 168 -23.80 -9.95 -20.75
CA GLU A 168 -24.12 -10.85 -21.87
C GLU A 168 -23.93 -12.34 -21.55
N MET A 169 -23.13 -12.68 -20.54
CA MET A 169 -22.75 -14.07 -20.25
C MET A 169 -23.19 -14.52 -18.85
N ASP A 170 -22.93 -13.72 -17.82
CA ASP A 170 -23.19 -14.07 -16.42
C ASP A 170 -23.46 -12.83 -15.55
N ALA A 171 -24.75 -12.51 -15.41
CA ALA A 171 -25.22 -11.40 -14.57
C ALA A 171 -24.88 -11.55 -13.08
N THR A 172 -24.45 -12.72 -12.61
CA THR A 172 -24.10 -12.95 -11.21
C THR A 172 -22.69 -12.45 -10.84
N LEU A 173 -21.82 -12.23 -11.83
CA LEU A 173 -20.46 -11.70 -11.64
C LEU A 173 -20.51 -10.33 -10.98
N THR A 174 -19.81 -10.16 -9.86
CA THR A 174 -19.86 -8.95 -9.03
C THR A 174 -18.49 -8.30 -8.87
N PHE A 175 -18.42 -7.00 -9.16
CA PHE A 175 -17.23 -6.18 -8.99
C PHE A 175 -17.61 -4.71 -8.78
N ARG A 176 -16.70 -3.93 -8.20
CA ARG A 176 -16.91 -2.47 -8.04
C ARG A 176 -16.39 -1.71 -9.26
N ARG A 177 -17.17 -0.74 -9.73
CA ARG A 177 -16.81 0.20 -10.80
C ARG A 177 -17.61 1.50 -10.69
N SER A 178 -17.06 2.61 -11.16
CA SER A 178 -17.79 3.88 -11.28
C SER A 178 -17.24 4.76 -12.40
N CYS A 179 -16.09 5.43 -12.18
CA CYS A 179 -15.62 6.50 -13.06
C CYS A 179 -15.11 6.08 -14.44
N ARG A 180 -14.72 4.82 -14.69
CA ARG A 180 -14.16 4.34 -15.97
C ARG A 180 -12.92 5.08 -16.55
N GLU A 181 -12.35 6.08 -15.87
CA GLU A 181 -11.12 6.78 -16.31
C GLU A 181 -9.98 6.80 -15.26
N GLY A 182 -10.06 5.95 -14.23
CA GLY A 182 -8.97 5.77 -13.28
C GLY A 182 -8.82 6.87 -12.22
N ILE A 183 -9.90 7.59 -11.90
CA ILE A 183 -9.89 8.66 -10.89
C ILE A 183 -10.58 8.30 -9.56
N CYS A 184 -11.59 7.43 -9.55
CA CYS A 184 -12.36 7.12 -8.33
C CYS A 184 -11.79 5.98 -7.47
N GLY A 185 -10.85 5.20 -8.00
CA GLY A 185 -10.21 4.07 -7.29
C GLY A 185 -11.08 2.81 -7.07
N SER A 186 -12.35 2.80 -7.45
CA SER A 186 -13.29 1.71 -7.09
C SER A 186 -12.98 0.36 -7.71
N CYS A 187 -12.40 0.34 -8.92
CA CYS A 187 -12.15 -0.89 -9.70
C CYS A 187 -10.76 -1.49 -9.48
N ALA A 188 -10.19 -1.24 -8.30
CA ALA A 188 -8.93 -1.83 -7.89
C ALA A 188 -9.07 -3.34 -7.68
N MET A 189 -8.22 -4.11 -8.35
CA MET A 189 -8.17 -5.57 -8.29
C MET A 189 -6.80 -6.07 -8.71
N ASN A 190 -6.54 -7.37 -8.60
CA ASN A 190 -5.32 -7.99 -9.08
C ASN A 190 -5.56 -8.57 -10.47
N ILE A 191 -4.79 -8.11 -11.46
CA ILE A 191 -4.87 -8.52 -12.87
C ILE A 191 -3.50 -9.06 -13.25
N ASP A 192 -3.44 -10.34 -13.65
CA ASP A 192 -2.22 -11.05 -14.00
C ASP A 192 -1.09 -10.92 -12.96
N GLY A 193 -1.46 -10.94 -11.68
CA GLY A 193 -0.54 -10.85 -10.55
C GLY A 193 -0.24 -9.43 -10.06
N ILE A 194 -0.71 -8.39 -10.76
CA ILE A 194 -0.42 -6.98 -10.44
C ILE A 194 -1.68 -6.27 -9.94
N ASN A 195 -1.56 -5.53 -8.82
CA ASN A 195 -2.67 -4.71 -8.35
C ASN A 195 -2.76 -3.45 -9.22
N THR A 196 -3.91 -3.24 -9.86
CA THR A 196 -4.14 -2.12 -10.77
C THR A 196 -5.63 -1.78 -10.81
N LEU A 197 -6.01 -0.80 -11.62
CA LEU A 197 -7.38 -0.42 -11.89
C LEU A 197 -7.83 -1.06 -13.21
N SER A 198 -8.89 -1.85 -13.21
CA SER A 198 -9.34 -2.55 -14.42
C SER A 198 -9.76 -1.59 -15.55
N CYS A 199 -10.18 -0.36 -15.24
CA CYS A 199 -10.60 0.63 -16.23
C CYS A 199 -9.47 1.27 -17.03
N ILE A 200 -8.22 1.17 -16.60
CA ILE A 200 -7.05 1.70 -17.31
C ILE A 200 -6.00 0.61 -17.58
N THR A 201 -6.36 -0.65 -17.34
CA THR A 201 -5.52 -1.79 -17.67
C THR A 201 -5.97 -2.33 -19.01
N ALA A 202 -5.13 -2.16 -20.03
CA ALA A 202 -5.40 -2.69 -21.35
C ALA A 202 -5.45 -4.23 -21.32
N ILE A 203 -6.35 -4.82 -22.08
CA ILE A 203 -6.41 -6.27 -22.28
C ILE A 203 -5.18 -6.69 -23.08
N ASP A 204 -4.45 -7.69 -22.57
CA ASP A 204 -3.39 -8.34 -23.35
C ASP A 204 -4.01 -9.05 -24.57
N THR A 205 -3.71 -8.54 -25.75
CA THR A 205 -4.21 -9.03 -27.04
C THR A 205 -3.71 -10.41 -27.44
N ASN A 206 -2.73 -10.98 -26.73
CA ASN A 206 -2.27 -12.35 -26.93
C ASN A 206 -3.32 -13.36 -26.45
N VAL A 207 -4.10 -13.89 -27.40
CA VAL A 207 -5.18 -14.86 -27.12
C VAL A 207 -4.70 -16.19 -26.54
N GLY A 208 -3.41 -16.55 -26.70
CA GLY A 208 -2.84 -17.79 -26.19
C GLY A 208 -2.58 -17.79 -24.68
N LYS A 209 -2.63 -16.63 -24.03
CA LYS A 209 -2.43 -16.49 -22.58
C LYS A 209 -3.76 -16.08 -21.92
N PRO A 210 -4.27 -16.80 -20.91
CA PRO A 210 -5.46 -16.34 -20.17
C PRO A 210 -5.13 -15.10 -19.35
N CYS A 211 -6.10 -14.19 -19.20
CA CYS A 211 -6.02 -13.06 -18.27
C CYS A 211 -6.64 -13.47 -16.93
N ARG A 212 -5.85 -13.48 -15.86
CA ARG A 212 -6.29 -13.89 -14.52
C ARG A 212 -6.68 -12.70 -13.68
N ILE A 213 -7.87 -12.75 -13.08
CA ILE A 213 -8.43 -11.66 -12.28
C ILE A 213 -8.81 -12.17 -10.89
N TYR A 214 -8.22 -11.54 -9.87
CA TYR A 214 -8.47 -11.81 -8.46
C TYR A 214 -8.89 -10.53 -7.74
N PRO A 215 -9.60 -10.63 -6.59
CA PRO A 215 -9.78 -9.49 -5.70
C PRO A 215 -8.42 -8.96 -5.21
N LEU A 216 -8.42 -7.78 -4.58
CA LEU A 216 -7.21 -7.26 -3.94
C LEU A 216 -6.66 -8.28 -2.91
N PRO A 217 -5.34 -8.56 -2.90
CA PRO A 217 -4.78 -9.63 -2.09
C PRO A 217 -4.95 -9.45 -0.59
N HIS A 218 -5.07 -10.58 0.13
CA HIS A 218 -5.07 -10.66 1.59
C HIS A 218 -6.13 -9.79 2.29
N LEU A 219 -7.29 -9.63 1.65
CA LEU A 219 -8.49 -9.02 2.24
C LEU A 219 -9.61 -10.06 2.32
N TYR A 220 -10.50 -9.88 3.30
CA TYR A 220 -11.75 -10.63 3.33
C TYR A 220 -12.60 -10.28 2.10
N VAL A 221 -13.02 -11.29 1.35
CA VAL A 221 -13.87 -11.11 0.18
C VAL A 221 -15.32 -11.11 0.63
N LYS A 222 -16.10 -10.09 0.23
CA LYS A 222 -17.56 -10.05 0.47
C LYS A 222 -18.34 -10.83 -0.57
N ARG A 223 -17.91 -10.75 -1.84
CA ARG A 223 -18.44 -11.49 -2.99
C ARG A 223 -17.56 -11.28 -4.21
N ASP A 224 -17.23 -12.33 -4.94
CA ASP A 224 -16.44 -12.28 -6.19
C ASP A 224 -15.21 -11.36 -6.07
N LEU A 225 -15.16 -10.26 -6.84
CA LEU A 225 -14.03 -9.32 -6.86
C LEU A 225 -14.21 -8.14 -5.87
N VAL A 226 -15.10 -8.27 -4.89
CA VAL A 226 -15.46 -7.21 -3.94
C VAL A 226 -14.85 -7.49 -2.57
N PRO A 227 -13.69 -6.91 -2.23
CA PRO A 227 -13.10 -7.04 -0.89
C PRO A 227 -13.79 -6.14 0.14
N ASP A 228 -13.60 -6.45 1.42
CA ASP A 228 -13.87 -5.55 2.53
C ASP A 228 -12.71 -4.55 2.70
N LEU A 229 -13.01 -3.26 2.66
CA LEU A 229 -12.05 -2.16 2.82
C LEU A 229 -12.29 -1.36 4.12
N SER A 230 -13.16 -1.82 5.01
CA SER A 230 -13.56 -1.09 6.22
C SER A 230 -12.33 -0.72 7.07
N GLN A 231 -11.46 -1.69 7.35
CA GLN A 231 -10.22 -1.46 8.10
C GLN A 231 -9.27 -0.47 7.42
N PHE A 232 -9.17 -0.50 6.09
CA PHE A 232 -8.37 0.47 5.34
C PHE A 232 -8.90 1.90 5.54
N TYR A 233 -10.23 2.09 5.49
CA TYR A 233 -10.85 3.38 5.74
C TYR A 233 -10.75 3.82 7.21
N ASP A 234 -10.84 2.89 8.15
CA ASP A 234 -10.67 3.20 9.58
C ASP A 234 -9.24 3.69 9.87
N GLN A 235 -8.23 3.04 9.29
CA GLN A 235 -6.85 3.50 9.36
C GLN A 235 -6.67 4.88 8.72
N TYR A 236 -7.30 5.15 7.58
CA TYR A 236 -7.27 6.48 6.97
C TYR A 236 -7.93 7.55 7.86
N ARG A 237 -9.04 7.24 8.53
CA ARG A 237 -9.66 8.17 9.49
C ARG A 237 -8.75 8.42 10.70
N SER A 238 -8.02 7.41 11.15
CA SER A 238 -7.18 7.49 12.35
C SER A 238 -6.04 8.53 12.26
N ILE A 239 -5.57 8.86 11.05
CA ILE A 239 -4.54 9.89 10.83
C ILE A 239 -5.09 11.31 10.75
N GLN A 240 -6.40 11.48 10.95
CA GLN A 240 -7.12 12.75 10.97
C GLN A 240 -6.86 13.61 9.70
N PRO A 241 -7.29 13.14 8.51
CA PRO A 241 -6.86 13.69 7.22
C PRO A 241 -7.63 14.96 6.83
N TRP A 242 -7.54 15.99 7.66
CA TRP A 242 -8.08 17.33 7.45
C TRP A 242 -7.10 18.38 7.99
N LEU A 243 -7.25 19.63 7.57
CA LEU A 243 -6.39 20.74 7.99
C LEU A 243 -6.60 21.04 9.48
N GLN A 244 -5.51 21.08 10.27
CA GLN A 244 -5.56 21.40 11.69
C GLN A 244 -4.81 22.69 11.99
N ARG A 245 -5.48 23.62 12.66
CA ARG A 245 -4.98 24.95 13.03
C ARG A 245 -5.44 25.30 14.44
N LYS A 246 -4.69 26.18 15.11
CA LYS A 246 -4.95 26.55 16.51
C LYS A 246 -6.14 27.50 16.67
N ASN A 247 -6.37 28.39 15.70
CA ASN A 247 -7.32 29.51 15.83
C ASN A 247 -8.52 29.41 14.87
N LEU A 248 -9.12 28.22 14.74
CA LEU A 248 -10.18 27.95 13.75
C LEU A 248 -11.39 28.91 13.85
N ASP A 249 -11.84 29.28 15.05
CA ASP A 249 -12.97 30.20 15.25
C ASP A 249 -12.72 31.59 14.63
N ARG A 250 -11.45 31.98 14.56
CA ARG A 250 -11.05 33.26 13.98
C ARG A 250 -10.83 33.17 12.48
N GLU A 251 -10.39 32.03 11.98
CA GLU A 251 -9.91 31.89 10.61
C GLU A 251 -10.97 31.31 9.66
N ILE A 252 -11.80 30.36 10.10
CA ILE A 252 -12.66 29.59 9.20
C ILE A 252 -13.64 30.48 8.40
N GLY A 253 -13.57 30.36 7.07
CA GLY A 253 -14.48 31.04 6.15
C GLY A 253 -14.29 32.56 6.01
N LYS A 254 -13.31 33.19 6.67
CA LYS A 254 -13.14 34.66 6.64
C LYS A 254 -12.19 35.14 5.54
N ALA A 255 -11.15 34.38 5.24
CA ALA A 255 -10.17 34.67 4.20
C ALA A 255 -9.48 33.39 3.72
N GLN A 256 -8.65 33.51 2.67
CA GLN A 256 -7.81 32.42 2.19
C GLN A 256 -6.54 32.29 3.05
N TYR A 257 -6.13 31.07 3.39
CA TYR A 257 -4.80 30.83 3.93
C TYR A 257 -3.75 31.04 2.85
N LEU A 258 -2.76 31.89 3.13
CA LEU A 258 -1.66 32.12 2.19
C LEU A 258 -0.74 30.91 2.14
N GLN A 259 -0.33 30.52 0.93
CA GLN A 259 0.62 29.44 0.70
C GLN A 259 1.49 29.81 -0.51
N ALA A 260 2.82 29.83 -0.30
CA ALA A 260 3.76 30.05 -1.39
C ALA A 260 3.71 28.91 -2.41
N LEU A 261 4.03 29.20 -3.67
CA LEU A 261 4.08 28.19 -4.73
C LEU A 261 5.01 27.03 -4.34
N GLU A 262 6.20 27.31 -3.81
CA GLU A 262 7.14 26.24 -3.45
C GLU A 262 6.70 25.42 -2.22
N ASP A 263 5.81 25.96 -1.38
CA ASP A 263 5.18 25.18 -0.31
C ASP A 263 4.08 24.28 -0.85
N ARG A 264 3.30 24.77 -1.83
CA ARG A 264 2.26 23.99 -2.51
C ARG A 264 2.88 22.86 -3.34
N ASP A 265 3.99 23.10 -4.04
CA ASP A 265 4.66 22.12 -4.90
C ASP A 265 5.10 20.87 -4.12
N LYS A 266 5.39 21.01 -2.81
CA LYS A 266 5.71 19.86 -1.94
C LYS A 266 4.58 18.85 -1.83
N LEU A 267 3.34 19.24 -2.13
CA LEU A 267 2.17 18.36 -2.07
C LEU A 267 2.00 17.54 -3.35
N ASP A 268 2.64 17.91 -4.46
CA ASP A 268 2.57 17.15 -5.71
C ASP A 268 3.18 15.75 -5.52
N GLY A 269 2.51 14.75 -6.07
CA GLY A 269 2.81 13.33 -5.85
C GLY A 269 2.25 12.77 -4.53
N LEU A 270 1.47 13.54 -3.78
CA LEU A 270 0.81 13.10 -2.54
C LEU A 270 -0.71 13.26 -2.58
N TYR A 271 -1.24 14.42 -2.97
CA TYR A 271 -2.69 14.69 -2.93
C TYR A 271 -3.47 13.95 -4.03
N GLU A 272 -2.80 13.49 -5.08
CA GLU A 272 -3.37 12.77 -6.23
C GLU A 272 -3.74 11.31 -5.89
N CYS A 273 -3.50 10.87 -4.65
CA CYS A 273 -3.89 9.56 -4.16
C CYS A 273 -5.42 9.41 -4.20
N ILE A 274 -5.89 8.40 -4.93
CA ILE A 274 -7.32 8.11 -5.12
C ILE A 274 -7.87 7.09 -4.12
N LEU A 275 -7.11 6.74 -3.08
CA LEU A 275 -7.49 5.76 -2.05
C LEU A 275 -7.97 4.40 -2.61
N CYS A 276 -7.35 3.91 -3.68
CA CYS A 276 -7.71 2.64 -4.33
C CYS A 276 -7.22 1.37 -3.61
N ALA A 277 -6.37 1.51 -2.58
CA ALA A 277 -5.73 0.43 -1.84
C ALA A 277 -4.81 -0.52 -2.64
N CYS A 278 -4.52 -0.30 -3.94
CA CYS A 278 -3.59 -1.15 -4.71
C CYS A 278 -2.21 -1.30 -4.03
N CYS A 279 -1.63 -0.17 -3.60
CA CYS A 279 -0.33 -0.16 -2.91
C CYS A 279 -0.41 -0.75 -1.50
N GLN A 280 -1.57 -0.64 -0.85
CA GLN A 280 -1.83 -1.18 0.48
C GLN A 280 -1.77 -2.71 0.44
N THR A 281 -2.50 -3.30 -0.50
CA THR A 281 -2.67 -4.74 -0.64
C THR A 281 -1.61 -5.40 -1.53
N SER A 282 -0.61 -4.65 -2.00
CA SER A 282 0.61 -5.23 -2.60
C SER A 282 1.76 -5.37 -1.60
N CYS A 283 1.63 -4.79 -0.40
CA CYS A 283 2.68 -4.73 0.60
C CYS A 283 2.64 -5.97 1.51
N PRO A 284 3.66 -6.84 1.49
CA PRO A 284 3.68 -8.02 2.35
C PRO A 284 3.63 -7.69 3.84
N SER A 285 4.28 -6.61 4.28
CA SER A 285 4.18 -6.16 5.68
C SER A 285 2.73 -5.87 6.10
N TYR A 286 1.90 -5.39 5.17
CA TYR A 286 0.48 -5.15 5.43
C TYR A 286 -0.34 -6.44 5.46
N TRP A 287 -0.01 -7.43 4.61
CA TRP A 287 -0.65 -8.75 4.69
C TRP A 287 -0.52 -9.35 6.09
N TRP A 288 0.70 -9.32 6.64
CA TRP A 288 0.97 -9.95 7.94
C TRP A 288 0.54 -9.14 9.17
N ASN A 289 0.41 -7.81 9.04
CA ASN A 289 0.23 -6.92 10.20
C ASN A 289 -0.83 -5.84 9.94
N SER A 290 -1.84 -6.11 9.11
CA SER A 290 -2.83 -5.11 8.69
C SER A 290 -3.51 -4.43 9.87
N GLU A 291 -3.71 -5.12 10.99
CA GLU A 291 -4.38 -4.60 12.19
C GLU A 291 -3.64 -3.42 12.83
N LYS A 292 -2.30 -3.39 12.72
CA LYS A 292 -1.46 -2.41 13.44
C LYS A 292 -0.62 -1.55 12.51
N TYR A 293 -0.09 -2.11 11.43
CA TYR A 293 0.66 -1.36 10.43
C TYR A 293 -0.31 -0.56 9.57
N LEU A 294 -0.14 0.77 9.53
CA LEU A 294 -1.05 1.66 8.80
C LEU A 294 -0.98 1.48 7.28
N GLY A 295 0.16 1.01 6.77
CA GLY A 295 0.37 0.74 5.36
C GLY A 295 0.65 1.98 4.49
N PRO A 296 1.11 1.75 3.25
CA PRO A 296 1.68 2.80 2.40
C PRO A 296 0.69 3.90 2.01
N ALA A 297 -0.57 3.57 1.71
CA ALA A 297 -1.55 4.57 1.30
C ALA A 297 -1.84 5.56 2.43
N VAL A 298 -2.08 5.04 3.64
CA VAL A 298 -2.39 5.85 4.83
C VAL A 298 -1.17 6.66 5.26
N LEU A 299 0.02 6.05 5.28
CA LEU A 299 1.25 6.74 5.68
C LEU A 299 1.64 7.86 4.70
N MET A 300 1.43 7.67 3.39
CA MET A 300 1.64 8.76 2.42
C MET A 300 0.66 9.92 2.66
N GLN A 301 -0.59 9.64 3.02
CA GLN A 301 -1.55 10.67 3.39
C GLN A 301 -1.22 11.35 4.73
N ALA A 302 -0.69 10.61 5.72
CA ALA A 302 -0.18 11.22 6.95
C ALA A 302 0.95 12.20 6.64
N PHE A 303 1.89 11.80 5.78
CA PHE A 303 2.98 12.66 5.32
C PHE A 303 2.46 13.91 4.59
N ARG A 304 1.45 13.76 3.71
CA ARG A 304 0.78 14.87 3.01
C ARG A 304 0.24 15.95 3.95
N TRP A 305 -0.26 15.58 5.12
CA TRP A 305 -0.74 16.55 6.12
C TRP A 305 0.40 17.11 6.97
N ILE A 306 1.39 16.29 7.31
CA ILE A 306 2.56 16.72 8.08
C ILE A 306 3.34 17.83 7.36
N ILE A 307 3.52 17.74 6.04
CA ILE A 307 4.33 18.72 5.29
C ILE A 307 3.53 19.92 4.74
N ASP A 308 2.20 19.90 4.79
CA ASP A 308 1.38 21.03 4.31
C ASP A 308 1.67 22.26 5.16
N SER A 309 2.16 23.35 4.56
CA SER A 309 2.58 24.55 5.30
C SER A 309 1.43 25.21 6.08
N ARG A 310 0.19 24.94 5.71
CA ARG A 310 -1.01 25.48 6.38
C ARG A 310 -1.38 24.70 7.65
N ASP A 311 -0.91 23.46 7.80
CA ASP A 311 -1.23 22.59 8.94
C ASP A 311 -0.27 22.86 10.11
N GLU A 312 -0.83 23.07 11.30
CA GLU A 312 -0.08 23.42 12.52
C GLU A 312 0.08 22.24 13.49
N ALA A 313 -0.41 21.05 13.12
CA ALA A 313 -0.44 19.86 13.98
C ALA A 313 0.66 18.84 13.63
N SER A 314 1.73 19.26 12.96
CA SER A 314 2.75 18.34 12.43
C SER A 314 3.43 17.50 13.50
N GLU A 315 3.80 18.10 14.64
CA GLU A 315 4.38 17.38 15.79
C GLU A 315 3.39 16.37 16.37
N HIS A 316 2.12 16.78 16.56
CA HIS A 316 1.07 15.89 17.05
C HIS A 316 0.89 14.66 16.14
N ARG A 317 0.84 14.88 14.81
CA ARG A 317 0.73 13.81 13.81
C ARG A 317 1.94 12.88 13.82
N LEU A 318 3.15 13.41 13.99
CA LEU A 318 4.36 12.59 14.13
C LEU A 318 4.29 11.74 15.41
N CYS A 319 3.90 12.33 16.55
CA CYS A 319 3.73 11.59 17.80
C CYS A 319 2.73 10.44 17.67
N GLN A 320 1.65 10.58 16.91
CA GLN A 320 0.68 9.50 16.67
C GLN A 320 1.28 8.29 15.94
N LEU A 321 2.40 8.46 15.23
CA LEU A 321 3.10 7.40 14.50
C LEU A 321 4.21 6.72 15.34
N ILE A 322 4.52 7.24 16.53
CA ILE A 322 5.49 6.65 17.45
C ILE A 322 4.87 5.39 18.06
N ASP A 323 5.11 4.27 17.39
CA ASP A 323 4.65 2.93 17.78
C ASP A 323 5.47 1.88 17.01
N PRO A 324 5.79 0.71 17.60
CA PRO A 324 6.60 -0.32 16.93
C PRO A 324 6.02 -0.86 15.61
N TYR A 325 4.71 -0.68 15.39
CA TYR A 325 3.98 -1.22 14.24
C TYR A 325 3.57 -0.15 13.23
N LYS A 326 2.91 0.93 13.65
CA LYS A 326 2.20 1.88 12.78
C LYS A 326 3.00 2.31 11.55
N LEU A 327 4.28 2.66 11.74
CA LEU A 327 5.22 3.05 10.69
C LEU A 327 6.32 2.00 10.45
N TYR A 328 6.88 1.44 11.54
CA TYR A 328 8.14 0.69 11.49
C TYR A 328 8.03 -0.75 10.97
N ARG A 329 6.85 -1.23 10.56
CA ARG A 329 6.74 -2.48 9.78
C ARG A 329 7.07 -2.29 8.29
N CYS A 330 7.28 -1.06 7.82
CA CYS A 330 7.79 -0.83 6.47
C CYS A 330 9.26 -1.26 6.38
N HIS A 331 9.54 -2.32 5.62
CA HIS A 331 10.89 -2.84 5.35
C HIS A 331 11.37 -2.52 3.93
N THR A 332 10.87 -1.43 3.35
CA THR A 332 11.33 -0.94 2.03
C THR A 332 11.24 -2.00 0.91
N ILE A 333 10.13 -2.76 0.89
CA ILE A 333 9.87 -3.80 -0.13
C ILE A 333 9.53 -3.19 -1.51
N LEU A 334 9.09 -1.93 -1.55
CA LEU A 334 8.82 -1.12 -2.76
C LEU A 334 7.66 -1.58 -3.68
N ASN A 335 7.00 -2.71 -3.42
CA ASN A 335 5.77 -3.11 -4.13
C ASN A 335 4.69 -2.00 -4.18
N CYS A 336 4.63 -1.16 -3.15
CA CYS A 336 3.66 -0.07 -3.06
C CYS A 336 3.85 0.99 -4.15
N THR A 337 5.10 1.35 -4.47
CA THR A 337 5.42 2.31 -5.52
C THR A 337 5.26 1.66 -6.89
N ASN A 338 5.77 0.43 -7.07
CA ASN A 338 5.72 -0.28 -8.36
C ASN A 338 4.29 -0.52 -8.86
N THR A 339 3.34 -0.76 -7.94
CA THR A 339 1.95 -1.08 -8.30
C THR A 339 1.05 0.15 -8.41
N CYS A 340 1.52 1.35 -8.07
CA CYS A 340 0.64 2.51 -7.95
C CYS A 340 0.09 2.91 -9.32
N PRO A 341 -1.24 2.82 -9.58
CA PRO A 341 -1.82 3.14 -10.89
C PRO A 341 -1.77 4.64 -11.23
N LYS A 342 -1.38 5.48 -10.26
CA LYS A 342 -1.20 6.93 -10.41
C LYS A 342 0.28 7.34 -10.43
N ASN A 343 1.20 6.37 -10.46
CA ASN A 343 2.65 6.60 -10.47
C ASN A 343 3.15 7.44 -9.27
N LEU A 344 2.49 7.31 -8.11
CA LEU A 344 2.91 7.97 -6.88
C LEU A 344 4.00 7.14 -6.18
N ASN A 345 4.72 7.76 -5.25
CA ASN A 345 5.79 7.09 -4.51
C ASN A 345 5.55 7.05 -2.98
N PRO A 346 4.65 6.16 -2.50
CA PRO A 346 4.41 5.98 -1.08
C PRO A 346 5.66 5.60 -0.29
N ALA A 347 6.58 4.82 -0.89
CA ALA A 347 7.81 4.43 -0.22
C ALA A 347 8.68 5.64 0.15
N LYS A 348 8.83 6.61 -0.76
CA LYS A 348 9.57 7.86 -0.51
C LYS A 348 8.93 8.68 0.62
N ALA A 349 7.60 8.75 0.67
CA ALA A 349 6.87 9.42 1.75
C ALA A 349 7.12 8.72 3.11
N ILE A 350 7.07 7.39 3.16
CA ILE A 350 7.34 6.61 4.37
C ILE A 350 8.79 6.79 4.84
N ILE A 351 9.77 6.79 3.93
CA ILE A 351 11.17 7.07 4.26
C ILE A 351 11.31 8.48 4.84
N SER A 352 10.61 9.46 4.28
CA SER A 352 10.62 10.84 4.77
C SER A 352 10.02 10.94 6.18
N LEU A 353 8.93 10.22 6.46
CA LEU A 353 8.38 10.12 7.82
C LEU A 353 9.38 9.54 8.82
N LYS A 354 10.09 8.46 8.45
CA LYS A 354 11.14 7.88 9.30
C LYS A 354 12.27 8.88 9.56
N GLN A 355 12.69 9.63 8.55
CA GLN A 355 13.69 10.68 8.69
C GLN A 355 13.24 11.81 9.63
N MET A 356 11.95 12.16 9.62
CA MET A 356 11.40 13.17 10.53
C MET A 356 11.36 12.66 11.97
N LEU A 357 10.90 11.43 12.21
CA LEU A 357 10.88 10.84 13.55
C LEU A 357 12.28 10.60 14.13
N ALA A 358 13.27 10.30 13.28
CA ALA A 358 14.66 10.19 13.69
C ALA A 358 15.37 11.54 13.87
N GLY A 359 14.67 12.67 13.68
CA GLY A 359 15.25 14.01 13.81
C GLY A 359 16.21 14.42 12.67
N MET A 360 16.37 13.59 11.63
CA MET A 360 17.22 13.88 10.47
C MET A 360 16.63 14.94 9.54
N LYS A 361 15.30 15.08 9.54
CA LYS A 361 14.57 16.12 8.78
C LYS A 361 13.53 16.77 9.67
N LYS A 362 13.27 18.06 9.46
CA LYS A 362 12.19 18.79 10.12
C LYS A 362 11.32 19.48 9.09
N LYS A 363 10.06 19.72 9.43
CA LYS A 363 9.19 20.56 8.60
C LYS A 363 9.76 21.98 8.61
N PRO A 364 10.07 22.58 7.45
CA PRO A 364 10.49 23.98 7.41
C PRO A 364 9.32 24.89 7.82
N PRO A 365 9.59 26.07 8.38
CA PRO A 365 8.53 27.06 8.59
C PRO A 365 7.89 27.43 7.24
N PRO A 366 6.60 27.81 7.23
CA PRO A 366 5.94 28.31 6.03
C PRO A 366 6.69 29.50 5.43
N LYS A 367 6.82 29.56 4.11
CA LYS A 367 7.49 30.69 3.43
C LYS A 367 6.69 31.99 3.46
N MET A 368 5.39 31.89 3.68
CA MET A 368 4.49 33.01 3.84
C MET A 368 3.79 32.89 5.19
N GLN A 369 3.44 34.02 5.78
CA GLN A 369 2.59 34.05 6.95
C GLN A 369 1.18 33.56 6.56
N THR A 370 0.87 32.30 6.87
CA THR A 370 -0.34 31.63 6.39
C THR A 370 -1.64 32.29 6.84
N ASP A 371 -1.60 32.99 7.97
CA ASP A 371 -2.72 33.65 8.62
C ASP A 371 -2.79 35.18 8.38
N GLN A 372 -1.94 35.73 7.51
CA GLN A 372 -1.81 37.18 7.31
C GLN A 372 -3.12 37.87 6.88
N MET A 373 -4.02 37.15 6.21
CA MET A 373 -5.28 37.70 5.72
C MET A 373 -6.40 37.66 6.77
N PHE A 374 -6.18 37.07 7.95
CA PHE A 374 -7.19 37.02 9.00
C PHE A 374 -7.08 38.22 9.95
N PRO A 375 -8.18 38.65 10.57
CA PRO A 375 -8.15 39.75 11.52
C PRO A 375 -7.23 39.40 12.70
N THR A 376 -6.21 40.22 12.94
CA THR A 376 -5.46 40.18 14.19
C THR A 376 -6.37 40.64 15.33
N SER A 377 -6.18 40.08 16.53
CA SER A 377 -6.82 40.63 17.74
C SER A 377 -6.44 42.11 17.86
N GLY A 378 -7.41 42.99 17.64
CA GLY A 378 -7.42 44.31 18.27
C GLY A 378 -7.73 44.18 19.75
#